data_AF-A0A7W7FIK6-F1
#
_entry.id   AF-A0A7W7FIK6-F1
#
_cell.length_a   1.000
_cell.length_b   1.000
_cell.length_c   1.000
_cell.angle_alpha   90.00
_cell.angle_beta   90.00
_cell.angle_gamma   90.00
#
_symmetry.space_group_name_H-M   'P 1'
#
loop_
_entity.id
_entity.type
_entity.pdbx_description
1 polymer ?
#
loop_
_entity_poly.entity_id
_entity_poly.type
_entity_poly.pdbx_seq_one_letter_code
_entity_poly.pdbx_strand_id
1 'polypeptide(L)'
;MAQAVTKRGMKGERWEVIEILYGTAALADLPPVKLIALELNVPERTASDWVQKARAAGWLVGMTSNVGRPAGATAEPTVVDEAERR
;
A
#
# COMPACT_ATOMS: atom_id res chain seq x y z
N MET A 1 15.75 12.94 -2.25
CA MET A 1 15.73 11.75 -1.37
C MET A 1 15.14 10.54 -2.10
N ALA A 2 13.89 10.57 -2.58
CA ALA A 2 13.23 9.47 -3.30
C ALA A 2 14.01 8.86 -4.49
N GLN A 3 14.65 9.69 -5.34
CA GLN A 3 15.39 9.20 -6.52
C GLN A 3 16.72 8.48 -6.20
N ALA A 4 17.27 8.64 -5.00
CA ALA A 4 18.53 7.97 -4.61
C ALA A 4 18.28 6.50 -4.24
N VAL A 5 17.14 6.25 -3.62
CA VAL A 5 16.73 4.96 -3.02
C VAL A 5 16.40 3.90 -4.08
N THR A 6 16.07 4.36 -5.29
CA THR A 6 15.75 3.50 -6.45
C THR A 6 17.01 2.97 -7.15
N LYS A 7 18.21 3.48 -6.82
CA LYS A 7 19.48 2.99 -7.38
C LYS A 7 19.84 1.60 -6.81
N ARG A 8 20.49 0.77 -7.63
CA ARG A 8 21.01 -0.56 -7.20
C ARG A 8 22.03 -0.38 -6.07
N GLY A 9 21.98 -1.27 -5.07
CA GLY A 9 22.94 -1.30 -3.94
C GLY A 9 22.46 -0.68 -2.64
N MET A 10 21.41 0.16 -2.68
CA MET A 10 20.91 0.89 -1.49
C MET A 10 19.84 0.08 -0.75
N LYS A 11 20.24 -0.90 0.06
CA LYS A 11 19.29 -1.75 0.80
C LYS A 11 18.78 -1.10 2.09
N GLY A 12 19.66 -0.53 2.93
CA GLY A 12 19.28 0.06 4.21
C GLY A 12 18.33 1.24 4.07
N GLU A 13 18.76 2.28 3.36
CA GLU A 13 17.94 3.49 3.09
C GLU A 13 16.61 3.18 2.40
N ARG A 14 16.56 2.10 1.60
CA ARG A 14 15.29 1.66 1.01
C ARG A 14 14.31 1.17 2.05
N TRP A 15 14.76 0.40 3.02
CA TRP A 15 13.87 -0.13 4.04
C TRP A 15 13.36 0.96 4.98
N GLU A 16 14.21 1.92 5.34
CA GLU A 16 13.80 3.09 6.11
C GLU A 16 12.70 3.89 5.38
N VAL A 17 12.89 4.14 4.08
CA VAL A 17 11.89 4.88 3.28
C VAL A 17 10.60 4.08 3.12
N ILE A 18 10.69 2.76 2.92
CA ILE A 18 9.52 1.88 2.82
C ILE A 18 8.75 1.85 4.13
N GLU A 19 9.43 1.79 5.28
CA GLU A 19 8.80 1.84 6.60
C GLU A 19 8.01 3.15 6.79
N ILE A 20 8.63 4.29 6.49
CA ILE A 20 7.97 5.61 6.61
C ILE A 20 6.73 5.70 5.72
N LEU A 21 6.85 5.30 4.45
CA LEU A 21 5.73 5.36 3.50
C LEU A 21 4.63 4.35 3.87
N TYR A 22 5.01 3.17 4.34
CA TYR A 22 4.05 2.17 4.79
C TYR A 22 3.28 2.65 6.03
N GLY A 23 3.96 3.19 7.02
CA GLY A 23 3.36 3.77 8.22
C GLY A 23 2.44 4.95 7.89
N THR A 24 2.88 5.83 6.99
CA THR A 24 2.06 6.96 6.50
C THR A 24 0.78 6.48 5.83
N ALA A 25 0.87 5.48 4.95
CA ALA A 25 -0.31 4.88 4.31
C ALA A 25 -1.25 4.24 5.35
N ALA A 26 -0.72 3.52 6.32
CA ALA A 26 -1.52 2.91 7.38
C ALA A 26 -2.25 3.95 8.24
N LEU A 27 -1.61 5.06 8.57
CA LEU A 27 -2.22 6.17 9.32
C LEU A 27 -3.28 6.92 8.51
N ALA A 28 -3.11 7.00 7.19
CA ALA A 28 -4.03 7.68 6.28
C ALA A 28 -5.16 6.77 5.75
N ASP A 29 -5.25 5.52 6.21
CA ASP A 29 -6.12 4.46 5.65
C ASP A 29 -6.01 4.33 4.11
N LEU A 30 -4.79 4.48 3.61
CA LEU A 30 -4.46 4.35 2.19
C LEU A 30 -3.81 2.98 1.90
N PRO A 31 -3.95 2.45 0.67
CA PRO A 31 -3.22 1.25 0.25
C PRO A 31 -1.71 1.52 0.16
N PRO A 32 -0.84 0.88 0.97
CA PRO A 32 0.59 1.23 1.02
C PRO A 32 1.33 1.02 -0.30
N VAL A 33 0.99 -0.04 -1.03
CA VAL A 33 1.64 -0.34 -2.33
C VAL A 33 1.41 0.80 -3.32
N LYS A 34 0.20 1.37 -3.34
CA LYS A 34 -0.14 2.49 -4.24
C LYS A 34 0.60 3.77 -3.86
N LEU A 35 0.63 4.08 -2.57
CA LEU A 35 1.38 5.25 -2.08
C LEU A 35 2.88 5.12 -2.40
N ILE A 36 3.47 3.97 -2.12
CA ILE A 36 4.90 3.72 -2.39
C ILE A 36 5.22 3.81 -3.88
N ALA A 37 4.37 3.24 -4.75
CA ALA A 37 4.55 3.30 -6.19
C ALA A 37 4.53 4.75 -6.70
N LEU A 38 3.60 5.55 -6.21
CA LEU A 38 3.45 6.97 -6.54
C LEU A 38 4.66 7.78 -6.07
N GLU A 39 4.97 7.74 -4.77
CA GLU A 39 5.99 8.59 -4.14
C GLU A 39 7.41 8.27 -4.64
N LEU A 40 7.68 7.00 -4.96
CA LEU A 40 9.00 6.58 -5.45
C LEU A 40 9.08 6.51 -6.97
N ASN A 41 7.97 6.79 -7.68
CA ASN A 41 7.86 6.66 -9.14
C ASN A 41 8.38 5.29 -9.64
N VAL A 42 7.86 4.21 -9.03
CA VAL A 42 8.19 2.82 -9.40
C VAL A 42 6.93 2.04 -9.75
N PRO A 43 7.03 0.98 -10.56
CA PRO A 43 5.88 0.10 -10.81
C PRO A 43 5.32 -0.49 -9.52
N GLU A 44 4.00 -0.67 -9.42
CA GLU A 44 3.35 -1.28 -8.25
C GLU A 44 3.91 -2.67 -7.92
N ARG A 45 4.29 -3.45 -8.94
CA ARG A 45 4.97 -4.75 -8.75
C ARG A 45 6.29 -4.61 -7.98
N THR A 46 7.06 -3.56 -8.26
CA THR A 46 8.31 -3.27 -7.56
C THR A 46 8.03 -2.80 -6.15
N ALA A 47 7.05 -1.92 -5.94
CA ALA A 47 6.62 -1.49 -4.61
C ALA A 47 6.15 -2.68 -3.75
N SER A 48 5.36 -3.59 -4.32
CA SER A 48 4.92 -4.82 -3.65
C SER A 48 6.08 -5.73 -3.26
N ASP A 49 7.03 -5.97 -4.16
CA ASP A 49 8.25 -6.76 -3.88
C ASP A 49 9.06 -6.13 -2.73
N TRP A 50 9.16 -4.80 -2.69
CA TRP A 50 9.86 -4.09 -1.63
C TRP A 50 9.15 -4.17 -0.29
N VAL A 51 7.82 -4.05 -0.25
CA VAL A 51 7.04 -4.25 0.99
C VAL A 51 7.21 -5.67 1.52
N GLN A 52 7.18 -6.69 0.65
CA GLN A 52 7.41 -8.09 1.04
C GLN A 52 8.81 -8.30 1.62
N LYS A 53 9.84 -7.73 0.98
CA LYS A 53 11.23 -7.81 1.46
C LYS A 53 11.45 -7.05 2.77
N ALA A 54 10.86 -5.86 2.92
CA ALA A 54 10.92 -5.10 4.17
C ALA A 54 10.25 -5.86 5.32
N ARG A 55 9.10 -6.50 5.06
CA ARG A 55 8.40 -7.36 6.03
C ARG A 55 9.25 -8.57 6.42
N ALA A 56 9.83 -9.27 5.45
CA ALA A 56 10.72 -10.41 5.70
C ALA A 56 11.99 -10.01 6.48
N ALA A 57 12.47 -8.77 6.29
CA ALA A 57 13.60 -8.22 7.00
C ALA A 57 13.26 -7.60 8.37
N GLY A 58 12.00 -7.68 8.82
CA GLY A 58 11.57 -7.24 10.15
C GLY A 58 11.26 -5.75 10.30
N TRP A 59 11.29 -4.97 9.22
CA TRP A 59 11.06 -3.51 9.27
C TRP A 59 9.60 -3.11 9.49
N LEU A 60 8.66 -4.01 9.16
CA LEU A 60 7.22 -3.73 9.23
C LEU A 60 6.52 -4.52 10.35
N VAL A 61 7.27 -4.93 11.37
CA VAL A 61 6.73 -5.68 12.51
C VAL A 61 5.74 -4.80 13.28
N GLY A 62 4.57 -5.35 13.61
CA GLY A 62 3.51 -4.61 14.29
C GLY A 62 2.71 -3.67 13.38
N MET A 63 3.12 -3.48 12.13
CA MET A 63 2.38 -2.67 11.16
C MET A 63 1.47 -3.54 10.29
N THR A 64 0.17 -3.38 10.51
CA THR A 64 -0.89 -3.91 9.64
C THR A 64 -1.58 -2.73 8.98
N SER A 65 -1.18 -2.38 7.76
CA SER A 65 -2.14 -1.71 6.89
C SER A 65 -3.33 -2.65 6.70
N ASN A 66 -4.52 -2.16 6.38
CA ASN A 66 -5.62 -3.03 5.97
C ASN A 66 -5.23 -3.78 4.67
N VAL A 67 -4.51 -4.91 4.78
CA VAL A 67 -3.94 -5.68 3.66
C VAL A 67 -5.04 -6.34 2.79
N GLY A 68 -6.31 -6.22 3.14
CA GLY A 68 -7.40 -6.91 2.43
C GLY A 68 -8.72 -6.17 2.27
N ARG A 69 -8.83 -4.88 2.63
CA ARG A 69 -10.05 -4.12 2.34
C ARG A 69 -9.77 -3.13 1.22
N PRO A 70 -10.33 -3.32 0.00
CA PRO A 70 -10.31 -2.26 -0.98
C PRO A 70 -11.03 -1.05 -0.36
N ALA A 71 -10.34 0.11 -0.34
CA ALA A 71 -10.95 1.40 -0.10
C ALA A 71 -11.99 1.61 -1.22
N GLY A 72 -13.23 1.23 -0.94
CA GLY A 72 -14.28 1.07 -1.95
C GLY A 72 -15.30 -0.05 -1.65
N ALA A 73 -15.05 -0.94 -0.68
CA ALA A 73 -16.07 -1.90 -0.21
C ALA A 73 -17.11 -1.27 0.75
N THR A 74 -17.40 0.01 0.58
CA THR A 74 -18.62 0.60 1.13
C THR A 74 -19.73 0.18 0.17
N ALA A 75 -20.57 -0.76 0.60
CA ALA A 75 -21.72 -1.21 -0.16
C ALA A 75 -22.54 0.00 -0.62
N GLU A 76 -22.64 0.20 -1.94
CA GLU A 76 -23.80 0.90 -2.47
C GLU A 76 -25.02 0.03 -2.12
N PRO A 77 -26.07 0.59 -1.50
CA PRO A 77 -27.32 -0.13 -1.38
C PRO A 77 -27.90 -0.29 -2.78
N THR A 78 -27.78 -1.48 -3.38
CA THR A 78 -28.57 -1.85 -4.55
C THR A 78 -30.03 -1.80 -4.12
N VAL A 79 -30.70 -0.73 -4.53
CA VAL A 79 -32.15 -0.59 -4.45
C VAL A 79 -32.72 -1.82 -5.15
N VAL A 80 -33.39 -2.70 -4.40
CA VAL A 80 -34.17 -3.79 -4.97
C VAL A 80 -35.29 -3.16 -5.78
N ASP A 81 -35.23 -3.33 -7.09
CA ASP A 81 -36.21 -2.82 -8.04
C ASP A 81 -37.58 -3.45 -7.75
N GLU A 82 -38.52 -2.61 -7.32
CA GLU A 82 -39.88 -2.97 -6.92
C GLU A 82 -40.84 -3.05 -8.13
N ALA A 83 -40.36 -3.40 -9.33
CA ALA A 83 -41.18 -3.39 -10.55
C ALA A 83 -41.90 -4.71 -10.89
N GLU A 84 -41.83 -5.75 -10.06
CA GLU A 84 -42.48 -7.04 -10.35
C GLU A 84 -43.68 -7.38 -9.44
N ARG A 85 -44.45 -6.36 -9.06
CA ARG A 85 -45.81 -6.54 -8.51
C ARG A 85 -46.83 -5.70 -9.28
N ARG A 86 -47.17 -6.09 -10.50
CA ARG A 86 -48.50 -5.83 -11.11
C ARG A 86 -48.90 -6.95 -12.04
#